data_AF-A0A2K3JFK4-F1
#
_entry.id   AF-A0A2K3JFK4-F1
#
_cell.length_a   1.000
_cell.length_b   1.000
_cell.length_c   1.000
_cell.angle_alpha   90.00
_cell.angle_beta   90.00
_cell.angle_gamma   90.00
#
_symmetry.space_group_name_H-M   'P 1'
#
loop_
_entity.id
_entity.type
_entity.pdbx_description
1 polymer ?
#
loop_
_entity_poly.entity_id
_entity_poly.type
_entity_poly.pdbx_seq_one_letter_code
_entity_poly.pdbx_strand_id
1 'polypeptide(L)'
;MGKGKGLLESVQEIAKENKFNPKKYRIDPVEIVAETEKILREDYTQTLMISAVLGQMVEARGKKRFPPPAFFAFIEMLSMVSDVPRDTKSETSTEIEERATRVIELMTTLVSLICEWSEKGVIGVATDCPESLREVARAVFRKTKLLQGGLWTCISCGNIVEARETKALMCLDCDKKISSSRSIEDRFESLGGRDRIGYGRTSE
;
A
#
# COMPACT_ATOMS: atom_id res chain seq x y z
N MET A 1 21.27 0.31 -20.96
CA MET A 1 20.46 1.55 -20.88
C MET A 1 19.01 1.09 -20.75
N GLY A 2 18.17 1.52 -19.79
CA GLY A 2 18.27 2.70 -18.95
C GLY A 2 17.76 2.47 -17.52
N LYS A 3 18.25 3.33 -16.63
CA LYS A 3 17.63 3.63 -15.34
C LYS A 3 16.22 4.15 -15.61
N GLY A 4 15.23 3.78 -14.79
CA GLY A 4 13.86 4.26 -14.97
C GLY A 4 13.82 5.79 -14.92
N LYS A 5 13.31 6.43 -15.97
CA LYS A 5 12.98 7.87 -15.93
C LYS A 5 11.84 8.10 -14.95
N GLY A 6 11.75 9.29 -14.36
CA GLY A 6 10.65 9.62 -13.45
C GLY A 6 9.28 9.45 -14.14
N LEU A 7 8.22 9.16 -13.38
CA LEU A 7 6.87 8.98 -13.92
C LEU A 7 6.44 10.19 -14.75
N LEU A 8 6.64 11.41 -14.21
CA LEU A 8 6.25 12.65 -14.88
C LEU A 8 7.04 12.87 -16.18
N GLU A 9 8.34 12.60 -16.17
CA GLU A 9 9.18 12.71 -17.37
C GLU A 9 8.68 11.74 -18.46
N SER A 10 8.38 10.50 -18.08
CA SER A 10 7.86 9.47 -18.98
C SER A 10 6.52 9.87 -19.58
N VAL A 11 5.59 10.38 -18.77
CA VAL A 11 4.28 10.87 -19.26
C VAL A 11 4.45 12.09 -20.16
N GLN A 12 5.37 13.01 -19.83
CA GLN A 12 5.64 14.18 -20.67
C GLN A 12 6.26 13.80 -22.02
N GLU A 13 7.11 12.78 -22.07
CA GLU A 13 7.67 12.24 -23.31
C GLU A 13 6.55 11.62 -24.17
N ILE A 14 5.73 10.75 -23.60
CA ILE A 14 4.58 10.13 -24.30
C ILE A 14 3.60 11.21 -24.80
N ALA A 15 3.32 12.24 -23.99
CA ALA A 15 2.45 13.34 -24.38
C ALA A 15 3.02 14.11 -25.59
N LYS A 16 4.35 14.37 -25.61
CA LYS A 16 5.01 15.00 -26.75
C LYS A 16 4.94 14.12 -28.00
N GLU A 17 5.22 12.83 -27.89
CA GLU A 17 5.16 11.86 -28.99
C GLU A 17 3.76 11.82 -29.63
N ASN A 18 2.72 11.93 -28.81
CA ASN A 18 1.33 11.90 -29.24
C ASN A 18 0.73 13.30 -29.54
N LYS A 19 1.56 14.35 -29.64
CA LYS A 19 1.14 15.74 -29.94
C LYS A 19 0.16 16.34 -28.93
N PHE A 20 0.13 15.82 -27.70
CA PHE A 20 -0.58 16.43 -26.59
C PHE A 20 0.28 17.50 -25.89
N ASN A 21 -0.35 18.38 -25.11
CA ASN A 21 0.39 19.37 -24.33
C ASN A 21 0.93 18.73 -23.04
N PRO A 22 2.26 18.49 -22.91
CA PRO A 22 2.84 17.84 -21.74
C PRO A 22 2.68 18.68 -20.46
N LYS A 23 2.51 20.00 -20.58
CA LYS A 23 2.35 20.91 -19.42
C LYS A 23 0.98 20.83 -18.75
N LYS A 24 0.01 20.15 -19.37
CA LYS A 24 -1.33 19.94 -18.81
C LYS A 24 -1.38 18.80 -17.79
N TYR A 25 -0.45 17.85 -17.86
CA TYR A 25 -0.38 16.76 -16.88
C TYR A 25 0.45 17.23 -15.69
N ARG A 26 -0.23 17.49 -14.57
CA ARG A 26 0.38 17.87 -13.30
C ARG A 26 -0.14 16.92 -12.23
N ILE A 27 0.79 16.32 -11.50
CA ILE A 27 0.49 15.56 -10.30
C ILE A 27 1.43 16.09 -9.21
N ASP A 28 0.85 16.52 -8.10
CA ASP A 28 1.60 16.97 -6.94
C ASP A 28 1.61 15.87 -5.86
N PRO A 29 2.78 15.30 -5.52
CA PRO A 29 2.88 14.29 -4.47
C PRO A 29 2.48 14.81 -3.09
N VAL A 30 2.58 16.13 -2.83
CA VAL A 30 2.13 16.74 -1.56
C VAL A 30 0.61 16.79 -1.49
N GLU A 31 -0.07 17.10 -2.60
CA GLU A 31 -1.54 17.03 -2.68
C GLU A 31 -2.05 15.60 -2.48
N ILE A 32 -1.35 14.60 -3.04
CA ILE A 32 -1.67 13.19 -2.82
C ILE A 32 -1.61 12.82 -1.33
N VAL A 33 -0.57 13.28 -0.63
CA VAL A 33 -0.43 13.06 0.82
C VAL A 33 -1.58 13.72 1.58
N ALA A 34 -1.90 14.98 1.29
CA ALA A 34 -2.99 15.70 1.94
C ALA A 34 -4.36 15.03 1.70
N GLU A 35 -4.63 14.55 0.48
CA GLU A 35 -5.86 13.82 0.17
C GLU A 35 -5.93 12.48 0.91
N THR A 36 -4.81 11.76 0.98
CA THR A 36 -4.73 10.49 1.72
C THR A 36 -4.98 10.72 3.21
N GLU A 37 -4.32 11.72 3.82
CA GLU A 37 -4.55 12.09 5.23
C GLU A 37 -6.01 12.45 5.49
N LYS A 38 -6.66 13.18 4.57
CA LYS A 38 -8.08 13.52 4.69
C LYS A 38 -8.94 12.27 4.76
N ILE A 39 -8.71 11.28 3.88
CA ILE A 39 -9.45 10.01 3.89
C ILE A 39 -9.20 9.27 5.22
N LEU A 40 -7.95 9.17 5.66
CA LEU A 40 -7.58 8.42 6.88
C LEU A 40 -7.99 9.12 8.19
N ARG A 41 -8.28 10.42 8.17
CA ARG A 41 -8.79 11.16 9.33
C ARG A 41 -10.31 11.24 9.39
N GLU A 42 -11.01 10.83 8.34
CA GLU A 42 -12.45 10.98 8.24
C GLU A 42 -13.19 10.11 9.26
N ASP A 43 -12.81 8.83 9.36
CA ASP A 43 -13.38 7.88 10.31
C ASP A 43 -12.37 6.78 10.69
N TYR A 44 -12.28 6.48 12.00
CA TYR A 44 -11.34 5.48 12.51
C TYR A 44 -11.71 4.05 12.07
N THR A 45 -13.00 3.71 12.06
CA THR A 45 -13.49 2.41 11.61
C THR A 45 -13.19 2.20 10.13
N GLN A 46 -13.44 3.23 9.31
CA GLN A 46 -13.09 3.23 7.89
C GLN A 46 -11.59 3.00 7.67
N THR A 47 -10.75 3.72 8.43
CA THR A 47 -9.29 3.57 8.37
C THR A 47 -8.84 2.14 8.71
N LEU A 48 -9.44 1.52 9.73
CA LEU A 48 -9.16 0.12 10.06
C LEU A 48 -9.59 -0.84 8.94
N MET A 49 -10.75 -0.63 8.33
CA MET A 49 -11.23 -1.46 7.23
C MET A 49 -10.36 -1.32 5.98
N ILE A 50 -9.99 -0.10 5.59
CA ILE A 50 -9.05 0.16 4.50
C ILE A 50 -7.71 -0.55 4.80
N SER A 51 -7.21 -0.44 6.03
CA SER A 51 -5.97 -1.12 6.45
C SER A 51 -6.06 -2.64 6.29
N ALA A 52 -7.18 -3.24 6.68
CA ALA A 52 -7.42 -4.68 6.54
C ALA A 52 -7.47 -5.10 5.07
N VAL A 53 -8.19 -4.36 4.22
CA VAL A 53 -8.28 -4.62 2.77
C VAL A 53 -6.90 -4.56 2.13
N LEU A 54 -6.13 -3.51 2.40
CA LEU A 54 -4.78 -3.35 1.84
C LEU A 54 -3.81 -4.44 2.33
N GLY A 55 -3.92 -4.83 3.61
CA GLY A 55 -3.16 -5.94 4.18
C GLY A 55 -3.41 -7.26 3.44
N GLN A 56 -4.68 -7.60 3.20
CA GLN A 56 -5.03 -8.79 2.41
C GLN A 56 -4.53 -8.71 0.96
N MET A 57 -4.62 -7.52 0.34
CA MET A 57 -4.18 -7.34 -1.04
C MET A 57 -2.66 -7.44 -1.20
N VAL A 58 -1.84 -7.08 -0.20
CA VAL A 58 -0.38 -7.20 -0.30
C VAL A 58 0.09 -8.66 -0.34
N GLU A 59 -0.69 -9.55 0.29
CA GLU A 59 -0.49 -11.00 0.31
C GLU A 59 -1.11 -11.71 -0.90
N ALA A 60 -2.09 -11.08 -1.54
CA ALA A 60 -2.75 -11.65 -2.69
C ALA A 60 -1.76 -11.97 -3.81
N ARG A 61 -2.11 -12.95 -4.66
CA ARG A 61 -1.29 -13.36 -5.80
C ARG A 61 -1.84 -12.81 -7.11
N GLY A 62 -0.95 -12.62 -8.09
CA GLY A 62 -1.32 -12.18 -9.43
C GLY A 62 -1.84 -10.75 -9.47
N LYS A 63 -2.83 -10.48 -10.32
CA LYS A 63 -3.31 -9.12 -10.63
C LYS A 63 -4.00 -8.40 -9.47
N LYS A 64 -4.44 -9.13 -8.44
CA LYS A 64 -5.05 -8.55 -7.24
C LYS A 64 -4.02 -8.09 -6.20
N ARG A 65 -2.73 -8.36 -6.44
CA ARG A 65 -1.67 -8.03 -5.50
C ARG A 65 -1.43 -6.54 -5.46
N PHE A 66 -1.61 -5.94 -4.29
CA PHE A 66 -1.20 -4.56 -4.07
C PHE A 66 0.33 -4.50 -3.97
N PRO A 67 1.02 -3.61 -4.71
CA PRO A 67 2.48 -3.56 -4.70
C PRO A 67 3.03 -3.28 -3.30
N PRO A 68 3.98 -4.08 -2.78
CA PRO A 68 4.54 -3.84 -1.44
C PRO A 68 5.09 -2.42 -1.22
N PRO A 69 5.79 -1.78 -2.19
CA PRO A 69 6.22 -0.39 -2.00
C PRO A 69 5.06 0.60 -1.76
N ALA A 70 3.94 0.44 -2.47
CA ALA A 70 2.74 1.26 -2.27
C ALA A 70 2.10 0.99 -0.90
N PHE A 71 2.07 -0.27 -0.47
CA PHE A 71 1.65 -0.63 0.87
C PHE A 71 2.56 -0.02 1.96
N PHE A 72 3.87 0.04 1.73
CA PHE A 72 4.78 0.67 2.69
C PHE A 72 4.54 2.16 2.80
N ALA A 73 4.27 2.85 1.69
CA ALA A 73 3.89 4.26 1.72
C ALA A 73 2.60 4.45 2.55
N PHE A 74 1.61 3.57 2.36
CA PHE A 74 0.40 3.59 3.17
C PHE A 74 0.68 3.44 4.68
N ILE A 75 1.54 2.50 5.08
CA ILE A 75 1.92 2.33 6.50
C ILE A 75 2.64 3.56 7.05
N GLU A 76 3.51 4.20 6.26
CA GLU A 76 4.14 5.46 6.67
C GLU A 76 3.10 6.59 6.80
N MET A 77 2.11 6.65 5.91
CA MET A 77 1.04 7.65 6.01
C MET A 77 0.17 7.41 7.25
N LEU A 78 -0.19 6.17 7.54
CA LEU A 78 -0.94 5.83 8.75
C LEU A 78 -0.20 6.25 10.02
N SER A 79 1.14 6.10 10.08
CA SER A 79 1.91 6.48 11.26
C SER A 79 1.97 8.00 11.47
N MET A 80 1.75 8.79 10.42
CA MET A 80 1.67 10.26 10.46
C MET A 80 0.28 10.78 10.87
N VAL A 81 -0.75 9.95 10.78
CA VAL A 81 -2.11 10.32 11.17
C VAL A 81 -2.26 10.12 12.69
N SER A 82 -1.97 11.17 13.44
CA SER A 82 -2.31 11.26 14.87
C SER A 82 -3.80 11.60 15.05
N ASP A 83 -4.43 10.96 16.04
CA ASP A 83 -5.78 11.27 16.55
C ASP A 83 -6.91 11.26 15.51
N VAL A 84 -7.28 10.08 15.03
CA VAL A 84 -8.52 9.90 14.25
C VAL A 84 -9.72 9.95 15.20
N PRO A 85 -10.74 10.80 14.95
CA PRO A 85 -11.97 10.79 15.72
C PRO A 85 -12.58 9.39 15.72
N ARG A 86 -12.92 8.88 16.90
CA ARG A 86 -13.78 7.70 17.04
C ARG A 86 -15.24 8.13 16.84
N ASP A 87 -15.55 8.69 15.69
CA ASP A 87 -16.94 8.85 15.29
C ASP A 87 -17.49 7.48 14.88
N THR A 88 -18.73 7.20 15.26
CA THR A 88 -19.47 6.00 14.86
C THR A 88 -20.41 6.36 13.73
N LYS A 89 -19.88 6.85 12.59
CA LYS A 89 -20.72 7.01 11.41
C LYS A 89 -20.91 5.63 10.77
N SER A 90 -22.16 5.27 10.55
CA SER A 90 -22.53 4.04 9.84
C SER A 90 -22.34 4.26 8.34
N GLU A 91 -21.12 4.15 7.85
CA GLU A 91 -20.84 4.09 6.41
C GLU A 91 -21.28 2.75 5.81
N THR A 92 -21.61 2.77 4.52
CA THR A 92 -21.98 1.56 3.76
C THR A 92 -20.75 0.85 3.20
N SER A 93 -20.84 -0.46 2.96
CA SER A 93 -19.72 -1.26 2.42
C SER A 93 -19.17 -0.72 1.09
N THR A 94 -20.03 -0.15 0.25
CA THR A 94 -19.67 0.40 -1.06
C THR A 94 -18.79 1.65 -0.94
N GLU A 95 -19.09 2.54 0.02
CA GLU A 95 -18.27 3.73 0.26
C GLU A 95 -16.84 3.34 0.70
N ILE A 96 -16.72 2.29 1.50
CA ILE A 96 -15.42 1.79 1.98
C ILE A 96 -14.59 1.21 0.82
N GLU A 97 -15.20 0.47 -0.10
CA GLU A 97 -14.52 -0.07 -1.28
C GLU A 97 -14.01 1.03 -2.21
N GLU A 98 -14.82 2.08 -2.44
CA GLU A 98 -14.43 3.24 -3.24
C GLU A 98 -13.27 3.99 -2.60
N ARG A 99 -13.31 4.19 -1.28
CA ARG A 99 -12.25 4.86 -0.52
C ARG A 99 -10.97 4.04 -0.48
N ALA A 100 -11.06 2.72 -0.28
CA ALA A 100 -9.91 1.83 -0.37
C ALA A 100 -9.28 1.87 -1.78
N THR A 101 -10.10 1.83 -2.83
CA THR A 101 -9.65 1.96 -4.22
C THR A 101 -8.93 3.29 -4.44
N ARG A 102 -9.47 4.39 -3.91
CA ARG A 102 -8.84 5.70 -4.00
C ARG A 102 -7.47 5.73 -3.30
N VAL A 103 -7.36 5.13 -2.11
CA VAL A 103 -6.09 5.02 -1.39
C VAL A 103 -5.07 4.18 -2.18
N ILE A 104 -5.50 3.09 -2.82
CA ILE A 104 -4.64 2.26 -3.69
C ILE A 104 -4.03 3.11 -4.82
N GLU A 105 -4.87 3.90 -5.51
CA GLU A 105 -4.44 4.78 -6.59
C GLU A 105 -3.45 5.84 -6.10
N LEU A 106 -3.81 6.53 -5.01
CA LEU A 106 -2.99 7.58 -4.41
C LEU A 106 -1.63 7.05 -3.98
N MET A 107 -1.57 5.92 -3.27
CA MET A 107 -0.31 5.34 -2.80
C MET A 107 0.55 4.80 -3.94
N THR A 108 -0.05 4.16 -4.94
CA THR A 108 0.69 3.68 -6.11
C THR A 108 1.29 4.84 -6.90
N THR A 109 0.52 5.92 -7.07
CA THR A 109 0.96 7.14 -7.74
C THR A 109 2.06 7.83 -6.93
N LEU A 110 1.87 7.96 -5.61
CA LEU A 110 2.84 8.58 -4.71
C LEU A 110 4.21 7.91 -4.81
N VAL A 111 4.28 6.59 -4.67
CA VAL A 111 5.56 5.86 -4.75
C VAL A 111 6.19 5.98 -6.14
N SER A 112 5.37 6.05 -7.20
CA SER A 112 5.87 6.30 -8.56
C SER A 112 6.50 7.68 -8.74
N LEU A 113 6.12 8.66 -7.91
CA LEU A 113 6.66 10.02 -7.93
C LEU A 113 7.85 10.20 -6.98
N ILE A 114 7.85 9.55 -5.81
CA ILE A 114 8.87 9.81 -4.78
C ILE A 114 10.03 8.81 -4.79
N CYS A 115 9.92 7.69 -5.51
CA CYS A 115 10.94 6.65 -5.60
C CYS A 115 11.49 6.46 -7.03
N GLU A 116 12.75 6.02 -7.12
CA GLU A 116 13.39 5.61 -8.37
C GLU A 116 13.13 4.12 -8.64
N TRP A 117 12.80 3.79 -9.89
CA TRP A 117 12.35 2.45 -10.28
C TRP A 117 13.30 1.75 -11.27
N SER A 118 13.31 0.43 -11.16
CA SER A 118 13.89 -0.50 -12.14
C SER A 118 12.90 -1.64 -12.40
N GLU A 119 13.22 -2.51 -13.35
CA GLU A 119 12.48 -3.77 -13.56
C GLU A 119 12.41 -4.65 -12.30
N LYS A 120 13.40 -4.52 -11.40
CA LYS A 120 13.47 -5.27 -10.14
C LYS A 120 12.71 -4.59 -9.00
N GLY A 121 12.04 -3.46 -9.25
CA GLY A 121 11.33 -2.65 -8.26
C GLY A 121 12.11 -1.39 -7.86
N VAL A 122 11.83 -0.87 -6.66
CA VAL A 122 12.41 0.37 -6.15
C VAL A 122 13.93 0.23 -5.92
N ILE A 123 14.70 1.18 -6.45
CA ILE A 123 16.18 1.20 -6.36
C ILE A 123 16.74 2.42 -5.63
N GLY A 124 15.91 3.43 -5.36
CA GLY A 124 16.33 4.63 -4.66
C GLY A 124 15.18 5.61 -4.40
N VAL A 125 15.54 6.79 -3.90
CA VAL A 125 14.64 7.94 -3.78
C VAL A 125 14.76 8.76 -5.06
N ALA A 126 13.63 9.24 -5.60
CA ALA A 126 13.64 10.04 -6.81
C ALA A 126 14.41 11.36 -6.59
N THR A 127 15.14 11.82 -7.61
CA THR A 127 15.97 13.04 -7.52
C THR A 127 15.14 14.30 -7.30
N ASP A 128 13.93 14.31 -7.85
CA ASP A 128 12.92 15.36 -7.77
C ASP A 128 11.92 15.14 -6.62
N CYS A 129 12.17 14.18 -5.74
CA CYS A 129 11.35 13.95 -4.55
C CYS A 129 11.34 15.23 -3.66
N PRO A 130 10.15 15.76 -3.32
CA PRO A 130 10.02 16.92 -2.43
C PRO A 130 10.71 16.67 -1.10
N GLU A 131 11.36 17.69 -0.55
CA GLU A 131 12.12 17.56 0.70
C GLU A 131 11.26 17.06 1.87
N SER A 132 10.02 17.54 1.97
CA SER A 132 9.03 17.10 2.96
C SER A 132 8.69 15.61 2.89
N LEU A 133 8.86 14.97 1.72
CA LEU A 133 8.50 13.57 1.48
C LEU A 133 9.71 12.63 1.41
N ARG A 134 10.93 13.16 1.57
CA ARG A 134 12.16 12.36 1.49
C ARG A 134 12.23 11.26 2.54
N GLU A 135 11.75 11.52 3.76
CA GLU A 135 11.76 10.50 4.82
C GLU A 135 10.79 9.36 4.52
N VAL A 136 9.59 9.66 3.98
CA VAL A 136 8.65 8.64 3.48
C VAL A 136 9.31 7.81 2.37
N ALA A 137 9.90 8.46 1.37
CA ALA A 137 10.57 7.78 0.27
C ALA A 137 11.73 6.89 0.74
N ARG A 138 12.54 7.37 1.71
CA ARG A 138 13.62 6.58 2.33
C ARG A 138 13.08 5.38 3.09
N ALA A 139 12.00 5.54 3.83
CA ALA A 139 11.38 4.45 4.56
C ALA A 139 10.83 3.39 3.60
N VAL A 140 10.12 3.79 2.53
CA VAL A 140 9.64 2.91 1.47
C VAL A 140 10.79 2.17 0.81
N PHE A 141 11.87 2.87 0.44
CA PHE A 141 13.07 2.27 -0.14
C PHE A 141 13.70 1.22 0.79
N ARG A 142 13.93 1.57 2.07
CA ARG A 142 14.54 0.66 3.06
C ARG A 142 13.69 -0.59 3.28
N LYS A 143 12.37 -0.42 3.48
CA LYS A 143 11.41 -1.52 3.63
C LYS A 143 11.37 -2.40 2.38
N THR A 144 11.42 -1.81 1.20
CA THR A 144 11.50 -2.55 -0.07
C THR A 144 12.78 -3.35 -0.19
N LYS A 145 13.94 -2.78 0.20
CA LYS A 145 15.21 -3.52 0.18
C LYS A 145 15.24 -4.67 1.17
N LEU A 146 14.69 -4.48 2.36
CA LEU A 146 14.55 -5.55 3.34
C LEU A 146 13.72 -6.70 2.76
N LEU A 147 12.56 -6.39 2.18
CA LEU A 147 11.67 -7.37 1.55
C LEU A 147 12.34 -8.09 0.36
N GLN A 148 13.06 -7.35 -0.49
CA GLN A 148 13.82 -7.93 -1.60
C GLN A 148 14.95 -8.86 -1.13
N GLY A 149 15.49 -8.62 0.07
CA GLY A 149 16.44 -9.51 0.74
C GLY A 149 15.80 -10.73 1.43
N GLY A 150 14.48 -10.89 1.33
CA GLY A 150 13.75 -12.00 1.96
C GLY A 150 13.44 -11.77 3.46
N LEU A 151 13.59 -10.54 3.95
CA LEU A 151 13.36 -10.18 5.34
C LEU A 151 12.21 -9.17 5.47
N TRP A 152 11.62 -9.06 6.65
CA TRP A 152 10.56 -8.11 6.92
C TRP A 152 10.54 -7.69 8.39
N THR A 153 10.16 -6.44 8.67
CA THR A 153 9.91 -5.94 10.02
C THR A 153 8.44 -6.07 10.36
N CYS A 154 8.08 -7.01 11.24
CA CYS A 154 6.70 -7.25 11.66
C CYS A 154 6.01 -5.93 12.06
N ILE A 155 4.86 -5.63 11.44
CA ILE A 155 4.12 -4.38 11.69
C ILE A 155 3.62 -4.24 13.14
N SER A 156 3.46 -5.35 13.84
CA SER A 156 2.90 -5.37 15.19
C SER A 156 3.95 -5.29 16.29
N CYS A 157 5.10 -5.97 16.15
CA CYS A 157 6.12 -6.06 17.20
C CYS A 157 7.49 -5.50 16.82
N GLY A 158 7.70 -5.10 15.56
CA GLY A 158 8.98 -4.56 15.10
C GLY A 158 10.11 -5.58 14.94
N ASN A 159 9.87 -6.88 15.19
CA ASN A 159 10.88 -7.91 14.99
C ASN A 159 11.19 -8.11 13.50
N ILE A 160 12.47 -8.30 13.18
CA ILE A 160 12.89 -8.71 11.84
C ILE A 160 12.71 -10.23 11.72
N VAL A 161 11.95 -10.64 10.71
CA VAL A 161 11.60 -12.04 10.44
C VAL A 161 11.81 -12.35 8.96
N GLU A 162 11.84 -13.63 8.61
CA GLU A 162 11.85 -14.02 7.20
C GLU A 162 10.51 -13.68 6.55
N ALA A 163 10.54 -13.03 5.38
CA ALA A 163 9.34 -12.58 4.69
C ALA A 163 8.38 -13.74 4.36
N ARG A 164 8.91 -14.95 4.10
CA ARG A 164 8.12 -16.16 3.83
C ARG A 164 7.36 -16.69 5.06
N GLU A 165 7.76 -16.27 6.26
CA GLU A 165 7.14 -16.65 7.53
C GLU A 165 6.13 -15.59 8.00
N THR A 166 5.84 -14.59 7.16
CA THR A 166 4.87 -13.54 7.49
C THR A 166 3.50 -13.83 6.90
N LYS A 167 2.45 -13.49 7.65
CA LYS A 167 1.05 -13.43 7.21
C LYS A 167 0.55 -12.02 7.52
N ALA A 168 -0.06 -11.35 6.56
CA ALA A 168 -0.42 -9.93 6.60
C ALA A 168 0.73 -9.01 7.03
N LEU A 169 1.97 -9.36 6.67
CA LEU A 169 3.18 -8.66 7.12
C LEU A 169 3.34 -8.64 8.65
N MET A 170 2.77 -9.64 9.34
CA MET A 170 2.96 -9.93 10.75
C MET A 170 3.77 -11.22 10.92
N CYS A 171 4.57 -11.30 11.98
CA CYS A 171 5.24 -12.55 12.34
C CYS A 171 4.22 -13.56 12.88
N LEU A 172 4.56 -14.86 12.80
CA LEU A 172 3.69 -15.95 13.27
C LEU A 172 3.23 -15.78 14.72
N ASP A 173 4.07 -15.23 15.60
CA ASP A 173 3.72 -15.03 17.01
C ASP A 173 2.64 -13.96 17.19
N CYS A 174 2.69 -12.88 16.42
CA CYS A 174 1.65 -11.85 16.46
C CYS A 174 0.37 -12.32 15.77
N ASP A 175 0.48 -13.04 14.66
CA ASP A 175 -0.68 -13.63 13.95
C ASP A 175 -1.43 -14.64 14.83
N LYS A 176 -0.71 -15.52 15.55
CA LYS A 176 -1.29 -16.48 16.51
C LYS A 176 -2.04 -15.81 17.66
N LYS A 177 -1.60 -14.64 18.11
CA LYS A 177 -2.27 -13.89 19.19
C LYS A 177 -3.62 -13.32 18.74
N ILE A 178 -3.76 -12.99 17.46
CA ILE A 178 -5.03 -12.49 16.89
C ILE A 178 -6.00 -13.66 16.63
N SER A 179 -5.50 -14.75 16.07
CA SER A 179 -6.33 -15.94 15.78
C SER A 179 -6.79 -16.70 17.03
N SER A 180 -6.07 -16.59 18.16
CA SER A 180 -6.50 -17.16 19.45
C SER A 180 -7.51 -16.30 20.22
N SER A 181 -7.68 -15.02 19.86
CA SER A 181 -8.78 -14.20 20.34
C SER A 181 -10.00 -14.39 19.45
N ARG A 182 -11.01 -15.11 19.96
CA ARG A 182 -12.36 -15.35 19.37
C ARG A 182 -12.72 -14.41 18.19
N SER A 183 -12.59 -14.98 17.00
CA SER A 183 -13.31 -14.70 15.74
C SER A 183 -13.80 -13.27 15.46
N ILE A 184 -12.89 -12.46 14.91
CA ILE A 184 -13.27 -11.48 13.87
C ILE A 184 -13.51 -12.19 12.52
N GLU A 185 -12.91 -13.38 12.34
CA GLU A 185 -13.08 -14.23 11.15
C GLU A 185 -14.54 -14.68 10.94
N ASP A 186 -15.31 -14.95 12.00
CA ASP A 186 -16.76 -15.29 11.90
C ASP A 186 -17.63 -14.16 11.35
N ARG A 187 -17.16 -12.90 11.38
CA ARG A 187 -17.90 -11.75 10.82
C ARG A 187 -17.52 -11.40 9.38
N PHE A 188 -16.38 -11.87 8.88
CA PHE A 188 -15.92 -11.61 7.52
C PHE A 188 -16.11 -12.78 6.56
N GLU A 189 -16.37 -14.00 7.06
CA GLU A 189 -16.71 -15.17 6.23
C GLU A 189 -18.01 -15.00 5.41
N SER A 190 -18.84 -13.98 5.67
CA SER A 190 -19.99 -13.66 4.82
C SER A 190 -19.63 -12.97 3.49
N LEU A 191 -18.35 -12.63 3.26
CA LEU A 191 -17.84 -12.08 2.00
C LEU A 191 -16.88 -13.06 1.30
N GLY A 192 -17.35 -14.28 1.06
CA GLY A 192 -16.82 -15.14 0.00
C GLY A 192 -15.45 -15.76 0.27
N GLY A 193 -15.33 -16.51 1.36
CA GLY A 193 -14.24 -17.48 1.55
C GLY A 193 -14.38 -18.67 0.60
N ARG A 194 -13.55 -18.75 -0.43
CA ARG A 194 -13.24 -20.02 -1.11
C ARG A 194 -11.81 -20.40 -0.76
N ASP A 195 -11.67 -21.39 0.12
CA ASP A 195 -10.40 -22.01 0.45
C ASP A 195 -9.74 -22.62 -0.80
N ARG A 196 -8.41 -22.47 -0.90
CA ARG A 196 -7.60 -23.23 -1.87
C ARG A 196 -6.51 -24.02 -1.16
N ILE A 197 -6.67 -25.33 -1.23
CA ILE A 197 -5.64 -26.34 -0.94
C ILE A 197 -4.81 -26.55 -2.22
N GLY A 198 -3.56 -26.09 -2.23
CA GLY A 198 -2.53 -26.56 -3.18
C GLY A 198 -2.70 -26.20 -4.67
N TYR A 199 -1.64 -26.45 -5.44
CA TYR A 199 -1.49 -26.07 -6.84
C TYR A 199 -2.54 -26.72 -7.76
N GLY A 200 -3.37 -25.88 -8.40
CA GLY A 200 -3.88 -26.18 -9.74
C GLY A 200 -5.20 -26.92 -9.90
N ARG A 201 -6.04 -27.12 -8.86
CA ARG A 201 -7.46 -27.52 -9.03
C ARG A 201 -8.36 -26.88 -7.96
N THR A 202 -9.57 -26.50 -8.37
CA THR A 202 -10.69 -26.11 -7.49
C THR A 202 -11.78 -27.18 -7.61
N SER A 203 -12.33 -27.63 -6.50
CA SER A 203 -13.60 -28.37 -6.48
C SER A 203 -14.76 -27.37 -6.47
N GLU A 204 -15.63 -27.57 -7.47
CA GLU A 204 -16.94 -26.98 -7.80
C GLU A 204 -17.08 -25.44 -7.84
#